data_AF-A0A349GCY2-F1
#
_entry.id   AF-A0A349GCY2-F1
#
_cell.length_a   1.000
_cell.length_b   1.000
_cell.length_c   1.000
_cell.angle_alpha   90.00
_cell.angle_beta   90.00
_cell.angle_gamma   90.00
#
_symmetry.space_group_name_H-M   'P 1'
#
loop_
_entity.id
_entity.type
_entity.pdbx_description
1 polymer ?
#
loop_
_entity_poly.entity_id
_entity_poly.type
_entity_poly.pdbx_seq_one_letter_code
_entity_poly.pdbx_strand_id
1 'polypeptide(L)'
;MDQTTKDTILFCLDFVKNQHSVQSQNVQCRNWLAMAIKLIDDSDLGAKDFIVANLKEIDGYFSGVNSRATSNTVLDKLDLVKSLM
;
A
#
# COMPACT_ATOMS: atom_id res chain seq x y z
N MET A 1 -16.39 -3.25 6.92
CA MET A 1 -15.97 -2.24 5.91
C MET A 1 -17.03 -2.19 4.83
N ASP A 2 -17.50 -1.00 4.45
CA ASP A 2 -18.44 -0.84 3.33
C ASP A 2 -17.74 -0.99 1.97
N GLN A 3 -18.52 -1.28 0.92
CA GLN A 3 -18.01 -1.52 -0.42
C GLN A 3 -17.20 -0.34 -0.98
N THR A 4 -17.63 0.90 -0.73
CA THR A 4 -16.95 2.10 -1.21
C THR A 4 -15.57 2.25 -0.59
N THR A 5 -15.43 2.00 0.71
CA THR A 5 -14.14 2.00 1.40
C THR A 5 -13.20 0.93 0.83
N LYS A 6 -13.71 -0.29 0.59
CA LYS A 6 -12.94 -1.38 -0.02
C LYS A 6 -12.44 -1.00 -1.42
N ASP A 7 -13.32 -0.47 -2.26
CA ASP A 7 -12.99 -0.05 -3.63
C ASP A 7 -11.96 1.08 -3.63
N THR A 8 -12.07 2.02 -2.69
CA THR A 8 -11.11 3.12 -2.52
C THR A 8 -9.73 2.58 -2.16
N ILE A 9 -9.64 1.62 -1.23
CA ILE A 9 -8.36 1.00 -0.87
C ILE A 9 -7.78 0.27 -2.08
N LEU A 10 -8.57 -0.54 -2.78
CA LEU A 10 -8.11 -1.26 -3.98
C LEU A 10 -7.57 -0.31 -5.05
N PHE A 11 -8.26 0.80 -5.29
CA PHE A 11 -7.80 1.85 -6.19
C PHE A 11 -6.44 2.43 -5.77
N CYS A 12 -6.25 2.74 -4.47
CA CYS A 12 -4.97 3.24 -3.96
C CYS A 12 -3.83 2.25 -4.25
N LEU A 13 -4.07 0.96 -4.00
CA LEU A 13 -3.08 -0.10 -4.20
C LEU A 13 -2.75 -0.31 -5.68
N ASP A 14 -3.75 -0.22 -6.57
CA ASP A 14 -3.56 -0.30 -8.02
C ASP A 14 -2.79 0.90 -8.57
N PHE A 15 -3.06 2.11 -8.07
CA PHE A 15 -2.28 3.28 -8.45
C PHE A 15 -0.80 3.07 -8.14
N VAL A 16 -0.48 2.65 -6.91
CA VAL A 16 0.90 2.39 -6.47
C VAL A 16 1.53 1.30 -7.35
N LYS A 17 0.80 0.20 -7.59
CA LYS A 17 1.28 -0.91 -8.44
C LYS A 17 1.66 -0.43 -9.84
N ASN A 18 0.87 0.47 -10.44
CA ASN A 18 1.10 0.94 -11.81
C ASN A 18 2.16 2.04 -11.93
N GLN A 19 2.54 2.70 -10.83
CA GLN A 19 3.43 3.86 -10.85
C GLN A 19 4.77 3.64 -10.14
N HIS A 20 4.97 2.50 -9.49
CA HIS A 20 6.13 2.26 -8.61
C HIS A 20 7.52 2.34 -9.28
N SER A 21 7.58 2.16 -10.61
CA SER A 21 8.83 2.20 -11.38
C SER A 21 9.26 3.61 -11.77
N VAL A 22 8.42 4.62 -11.53
CA VAL A 22 8.65 6.00 -11.94
C VAL A 22 9.02 6.83 -10.70
N GLN A 23 10.30 7.17 -10.55
CA GLN A 23 10.82 7.88 -9.38
C GLN A 23 10.10 9.22 -9.10
N SER A 24 9.70 9.95 -10.14
CA SER A 24 8.94 11.21 -10.00
C SER A 24 7.56 11.02 -9.36
N GLN A 25 7.05 9.78 -9.32
CA GLN A 25 5.76 9.42 -8.73
C GLN A 25 5.86 8.94 -7.29
N ASN A 26 7.06 8.87 -6.69
CA ASN A 26 7.23 8.40 -5.32
C ASN A 26 6.35 9.19 -4.33
N VAL A 27 6.34 10.52 -4.43
CA VAL A 27 5.50 11.37 -3.54
C VAL A 27 4.02 11.00 -3.67
N GLN A 28 3.54 10.76 -4.89
CA GLN A 28 2.14 10.40 -5.13
C GLN A 28 1.84 9.00 -4.59
N CYS A 29 2.72 8.02 -4.84
CA CYS A 29 2.59 6.67 -4.31
C CYS A 29 2.50 6.68 -2.78
N ARG A 30 3.33 7.48 -2.12
CA ARG A 30 3.29 7.64 -0.65
C ARG A 30 1.99 8.25 -0.15
N ASN A 31 1.43 9.25 -0.84
CA ASN A 31 0.14 9.83 -0.48
C ASN A 31 -1.00 8.81 -0.59
N TRP A 32 -1.02 8.00 -1.67
CA TRP A 32 -2.02 6.95 -1.85
C TRP A 32 -1.87 5.82 -0.81
N LEU A 33 -0.63 5.44 -0.46
CA LEU A 33 -0.38 4.48 0.63
C LEU A 33 -0.86 5.03 1.98
N ALA A 34 -0.60 6.30 2.29
CA ALA A 34 -1.07 6.93 3.52
C ALA A 34 -2.61 6.93 3.61
N MET A 35 -3.29 7.19 2.50
CA MET A 35 -4.75 7.09 2.43
C MET A 35 -5.24 5.65 2.66
N ALA A 36 -4.64 4.66 1.98
CA ALA A 36 -4.98 3.25 2.17
C ALA A 36 -4.79 2.80 3.63
N ILE A 37 -3.65 3.14 4.24
CA ILE A 37 -3.35 2.84 5.64
C ILE A 37 -4.41 3.43 6.56
N LYS A 38 -4.77 4.70 6.38
CA LYS A 38 -5.80 5.35 7.21
C LYS A 38 -7.13 4.63 7.11
N LEU A 39 -7.59 4.30 5.90
CA LEU A 39 -8.85 3.59 5.70
C LEU A 39 -8.83 2.19 6.33
N ILE A 40 -7.68 1.50 6.29
CA ILE A 40 -7.51 0.17 6.89
C ILE A 40 -7.46 0.25 8.42
N ASP A 41 -6.81 1.27 8.99
CA ASP A 41 -6.78 1.51 10.44
C ASP A 41 -8.18 1.78 10.99
N ASP A 42 -9.01 2.50 10.22
CA ASP A 42 -10.42 2.78 10.52
C ASP A 42 -11.36 1.59 10.23
N SER A 43 -10.83 0.50 9.63
CA SER A 43 -11.60 -0.69 9.25
C SER A 43 -11.52 -1.81 10.29
N ASP A 44 -12.61 -2.58 10.39
CA ASP A 44 -12.66 -3.80 11.21
C ASP A 44 -12.20 -5.03 10.41
N LEU A 45 -10.91 -5.04 10.04
CA LEU A 45 -10.26 -6.17 9.37
C LEU A 45 -9.44 -6.97 10.39
N GLY A 46 -9.68 -8.29 10.47
CA GLY A 46 -8.97 -9.17 11.40
C GLY A 46 -7.44 -9.21 11.19
N ALA A 47 -6.95 -8.82 10.02
CA ALA A 47 -5.53 -8.77 9.67
C ALA A 47 -4.99 -7.32 9.53
N LYS A 48 -5.69 -6.30 10.05
CA LYS A 48 -5.35 -4.88 9.80
C LYS A 48 -3.90 -4.53 10.15
N ASP A 49 -3.40 -4.95 11.31
CA ASP A 49 -2.06 -4.58 11.78
C ASP A 49 -0.98 -5.16 10.86
N PHE A 50 -1.21 -6.40 10.39
CA PHE A 50 -0.32 -7.06 9.44
C PHE A 50 -0.36 -6.39 8.06
N ILE A 51 -1.55 -6.00 7.60
CA ILE A 51 -1.71 -5.25 6.34
C ILE A 51 -0.97 -3.90 6.43
N VAL A 52 -1.20 -3.13 7.50
CA VAL A 52 -0.59 -1.82 7.72
C VAL A 52 0.93 -1.93 7.83
N ALA A 53 1.45 -2.96 8.49
CA ALA A 53 2.89 -3.21 8.54
C ALA A 53 3.48 -3.42 7.13
N ASN A 54 2.82 -4.21 6.28
CA ASN A 54 3.27 -4.41 4.89
C ASN A 54 3.20 -3.12 4.07
N LEU A 55 2.15 -2.31 4.22
CA LEU A 55 2.04 -1.03 3.53
C LEU A 55 3.09 -0.01 3.99
N LYS A 56 3.48 -0.02 5.27
CA LYS A 56 4.58 0.80 5.80
C LYS A 56 5.94 0.38 5.24
N GLU A 57 6.17 -0.91 5.03
CA GLU A 57 7.39 -1.38 4.35
C GLU A 57 7.46 -0.92 2.90
N ILE A 58 6.32 -0.89 2.20
CA ILE A 58 6.21 -0.33 0.86
C ILE A 58 6.46 1.20 0.88
N ASP A 59 5.91 1.95 1.84
CA ASP A 59 6.25 3.38 2.01
C ASP A 59 7.75 3.60 2.27
N GLY A 60 8.37 2.69 3.01
CA GLY A 60 9.81 2.63 3.24
C GLY A 60 10.64 2.53 1.95
N TYR A 61 10.16 1.79 0.95
CA TYR A 61 10.77 1.74 -0.37
C TYR A 61 10.72 3.11 -1.08
N PHE A 62 9.53 3.73 -1.13
CA PHE A 62 9.36 5.01 -1.82
C PHE A 62 10.05 6.20 -1.14
N SER A 63 10.20 6.14 0.18
CA SER A 63 10.95 7.14 0.97
C SER A 63 12.47 6.94 0.93
N GLY A 64 12.95 5.81 0.40
CA GLY A 64 14.37 5.46 0.36
C GLY A 64 14.95 4.96 1.70
N VAL A 65 14.11 4.82 2.73
CA VAL A 65 14.53 4.32 4.06
C VAL A 65 14.76 2.81 4.04
N ASN A 66 14.03 2.08 3.19
CA ASN A 66 14.17 0.63 3.03
C ASN A 66 15.06 0.28 1.82
N SER A 67 16.38 0.47 1.98
CA SER A 67 17.37 0.25 0.91
C SER A 67 17.51 -1.20 0.42
N ARG A 68 16.89 -2.16 1.12
CA ARG A 68 16.87 -3.57 0.73
C ARG A 68 15.63 -3.97 -0.06
N ALA A 69 14.58 -3.14 -0.05
CA ALA A 69 13.36 -3.42 -0.81
C ALA A 69 13.62 -3.25 -2.31
N THR A 70 13.08 -4.17 -3.09
CA THR A 70 13.12 -4.12 -4.55
C THR A 70 11.73 -3.86 -5.11
N SER A 71 11.63 -3.50 -6.39
CA SER A 71 10.35 -3.42 -7.08
C SER A 71 9.53 -4.72 -6.96
N ASN A 72 10.18 -5.89 -6.99
CA ASN A 72 9.51 -7.18 -6.79
C ASN A 72 8.92 -7.29 -5.38
N THR A 73 9.68 -6.88 -4.36
CA THR A 73 9.19 -6.84 -2.96
C THR A 73 7.94 -5.99 -2.81
N VAL A 74 7.88 -4.85 -3.53
CA VAL A 74 6.68 -3.98 -3.54
C VAL A 74 5.50 -4.69 -4.18
N LEU A 75 5.69 -5.32 -5.35
CA LEU A 75 4.64 -6.05 -6.06
C LEU A 75 4.07 -7.20 -5.21
N ASP A 76 4.94 -8.03 -4.64
CA ASP A 76 4.54 -9.18 -3.83
C ASP A 76 3.73 -8.75 -2.60
N LYS A 77 4.14 -7.65 -1.94
CA LYS A 77 3.43 -7.12 -0.78
C LYS A 77 2.09 -6.49 -1.15
N LEU A 78 2.00 -5.80 -2.29
CA LEU A 78 0.72 -5.25 -2.76
C LEU A 78 -0.28 -6.36 -3.09
N ASP A 79 0.18 -7.44 -3.73
CA ASP A 79 -0.67 -8.59 -4.05
C ASP A 79 -1.07 -9.37 -2.78
N LEU A 80 -0.16 -9.51 -1.82
CA LEU A 80 -0.47 -10.05 -0.49
C LEU A 80 -1.55 -9.23 0.21
N VAL A 81 -1.40 -7.91 0.31
CA VAL A 81 -2.38 -7.03 0.95
C VAL A 81 -3.76 -7.18 0.31
N LYS A 82 -3.84 -7.21 -1.03
CA LYS A 82 -5.11 -7.38 -1.75
C LYS A 82 -5.80 -8.71 -1.43
N SER A 83 -5.04 -9.79 -1.24
CA SER A 83 -5.60 -11.10 -0.89
C SER A 83 -6.16 -11.19 0.54
N LEU A 84 -5.78 -10.25 1.42
CA LEU A 84 -6.19 -10.21 2.82
C LEU A 84 -7.38 -9.28 3.09
N MET A 85 -7.91 -8.63 2.04
CA MET A 85 -9.05 -7.70 2.09
C MET A 85 -10.35 -8.30 1.60
#